data_AF-A0A9K3LRX4-F1
#
_entry.id   AF-A0A9K3LRX4-F1
#
_cell.length_a   1.000
_cell.length_b   1.000
_cell.length_c   1.000
_cell.angle_alpha   90.00
_cell.angle_beta   90.00
_cell.angle_gamma   90.00
#
_symmetry.space_group_name_H-M   'P 1'
#
loop_
_entity.id
_entity.type
_entity.pdbx_description
1 polymer ?
#
loop_
_entity_poly.entity_id
_entity_poly.type
_entity_poly.pdbx_seq_one_letter_code
_entity_poly.pdbx_strand_id
1 'polypeptide(L)'
;MEEQNNTRHKCKRRGCSAQANSRCAAVLCNNWVCTNCYEEKVLTKFGLAALPSQNDIPLVACSKKCYQNAMKDISGEGRRAWDSDTPTREYQHSSEAMLIDWLLVHGNYAKWKGNNAGISKREIQKEIADAINRKGAEMGIQRGRTPEQVGAKISWIESKFRETKQWVENTGQRIREEIGEQSFKEKVEKERFKHFYTLEPIIVTSRPPKNRKGSMENVVANFNNSRKDDRDFHLLELEERIRHNREMELIEKGKARVTSYDCIQKNMDVFRNSRTMYDELRQTMTLEQIAHSLPNCIRCFDFSVMSEEDRQKFAKYYNDWAVSIGIPERIDLTFI
;
A
#
# COMPACT_ATOMS: atom_id res chain seq x y z
N MET A 1 21.00 -22.25 16.74
CA MET A 1 19.97 -22.78 17.66
C MET A 1 19.06 -21.62 17.99
N GLU A 2 17.88 -21.57 17.36
CA GLU A 2 16.92 -20.50 17.59
C GLU A 2 16.33 -20.63 19.00
N GLU A 3 16.61 -19.64 19.86
CA GLU A 3 15.90 -19.46 21.12
C GLU A 3 14.42 -19.19 20.81
N GLN A 4 13.62 -20.24 20.98
CA GLN A 4 12.18 -20.10 21.07
C GLN A 4 11.86 -19.26 22.29
N ASN A 5 11.58 -17.97 22.06
CA ASN A 5 10.94 -17.08 23.03
C ASN A 5 9.61 -17.73 23.46
N ASN A 6 9.64 -18.48 24.56
CA ASN A 6 8.52 -19.22 25.12
C ASN A 6 7.61 -18.26 25.91
N THR A 7 7.01 -17.28 25.22
CA THR A 7 5.91 -16.50 25.78
C THR A 7 4.71 -17.42 25.96
N ARG A 8 4.47 -17.86 27.21
CA ARG A 8 3.32 -18.69 27.57
C ARG A 8 2.02 -17.88 27.43
N HIS A 9 1.28 -18.12 26.36
CA HIS A 9 -0.02 -17.46 26.13
C HIS A 9 -1.17 -18.22 26.82
N LYS A 10 -2.11 -17.49 27.44
CA LYS A 10 -3.32 -18.08 28.03
C LYS A 10 -4.37 -18.32 26.95
N CYS A 11 -5.07 -19.45 27.03
CA CYS A 11 -6.21 -19.73 26.14
C CYS A 11 -7.33 -18.69 26.34
N LYS A 12 -7.85 -18.18 25.22
CA LYS A 12 -8.94 -17.18 25.21
C LYS A 12 -10.25 -17.68 25.86
N ARG A 13 -10.47 -18.99 25.95
CA ARG A 13 -11.73 -19.53 26.47
C ARG A 13 -11.83 -19.35 27.97
N ARG A 14 -12.92 -18.71 28.42
CA ARG A 14 -13.24 -18.58 29.86
C ARG A 14 -13.33 -19.98 30.49
N GLY A 15 -12.69 -20.15 31.64
CA GLY A 15 -12.65 -21.42 32.37
C GLY A 15 -11.62 -22.44 31.85
N CYS A 16 -10.87 -22.13 30.78
CA CYS A 16 -9.78 -22.98 30.34
C CYS A 16 -8.47 -22.58 31.05
N SER A 17 -7.86 -23.53 31.76
CA SER A 17 -6.54 -23.36 32.41
C SER A 17 -5.36 -23.75 31.52
N ALA A 18 -5.63 -24.31 30.33
CA ALA A 18 -4.60 -24.78 29.43
C ALA A 18 -3.79 -23.62 28.81
N GLN A 19 -2.51 -23.87 28.58
CA GLN A 19 -1.67 -22.99 27.78
C GLN A 19 -2.11 -23.05 26.31
N ALA A 20 -2.16 -21.90 25.67
CA ALA A 20 -2.44 -21.83 24.26
C ALA A 20 -1.14 -21.95 23.47
N ASN A 21 -1.12 -22.93 22.58
CA ASN A 21 0.00 -23.27 21.71
C ASN A 21 -0.13 -22.65 20.31
N SER A 22 -1.33 -22.21 19.91
CA SER A 22 -1.57 -21.71 18.56
C SER A 22 -2.35 -20.40 18.56
N ARG A 23 -1.93 -19.46 17.69
CA ARG A 23 -2.67 -18.24 17.38
C ARG A 23 -3.87 -18.58 16.49
N CYS A 24 -4.97 -17.87 16.69
CA CYS A 24 -6.14 -18.00 15.82
C CYS A 24 -5.79 -17.64 14.36
N ALA A 25 -6.17 -18.51 13.43
CA ALA A 25 -5.91 -18.39 11.99
C ALA A 25 -6.67 -17.24 11.31
N ALA A 26 -7.74 -16.76 11.92
CA ALA A 26 -8.41 -15.54 11.44
C ALA A 26 -7.46 -14.34 11.56
N VAL A 27 -7.14 -13.73 10.43
CA VAL A 27 -6.12 -12.69 10.29
C VAL A 27 -6.23 -11.53 11.30
N LEU A 28 -7.44 -11.06 11.59
CA LEU A 28 -7.70 -9.98 12.57
C LEU A 28 -7.83 -10.45 14.03
N CYS A 29 -7.59 -11.72 14.31
CA CYS A 29 -7.76 -12.28 15.63
C CYS A 29 -6.41 -12.46 16.32
N ASN A 30 -6.21 -11.72 17.40
CA ASN A 30 -5.00 -11.83 18.23
C ASN A 30 -5.16 -12.83 19.39
N ASN A 31 -6.25 -13.60 19.40
CA ASN A 31 -6.52 -14.56 20.45
C ASN A 31 -5.68 -15.83 20.24
N TRP A 32 -5.16 -16.34 21.35
CA TRP A 32 -4.49 -17.63 21.42
C TRP A 32 -5.46 -18.70 21.93
N VAL A 33 -5.43 -19.88 21.33
CA VAL A 33 -6.35 -20.98 21.65
C VAL A 33 -5.59 -22.30 21.68
N CYS A 34 -5.87 -23.13 22.69
CA CYS A 34 -5.35 -24.48 22.73
C CYS A 34 -6.14 -25.41 21.81
N THR A 35 -5.50 -26.47 21.32
CA THR A 35 -6.10 -27.46 20.41
C THR A 35 -7.42 -28.00 20.94
N ASN A 36 -7.50 -28.41 22.22
CA ASN A 36 -8.73 -28.95 22.83
C ASN A 36 -9.90 -27.95 22.80
N CYS A 37 -9.64 -26.66 23.03
CA CYS A 37 -10.69 -25.63 22.97
C CYS A 37 -11.16 -25.36 21.54
N TYR A 38 -10.30 -25.53 20.56
CA TYR A 38 -10.68 -25.46 19.15
C TYR A 38 -11.53 -26.68 18.77
N GLU A 39 -11.07 -27.89 19.08
CA GLU A 39 -11.79 -29.14 18.79
C GLU A 39 -13.17 -29.17 19.46
N GLU A 40 -13.24 -29.09 20.79
CA GLU A 40 -14.54 -29.23 21.48
C GLU A 40 -15.48 -28.06 21.24
N LYS A 41 -14.96 -26.83 21.38
CA LYS A 41 -15.82 -25.62 21.46
C LYS A 41 -16.03 -24.95 20.11
N VAL A 42 -15.31 -25.36 19.07
CA VAL A 42 -15.51 -24.86 17.70
C VAL A 42 -15.86 -25.99 16.73
N LEU A 43 -15.08 -27.07 16.65
CA LEU A 43 -15.36 -28.14 15.70
C LEU A 43 -16.58 -28.96 16.12
N THR A 44 -16.51 -29.64 17.27
CA THR A 44 -17.59 -30.51 17.77
C THR A 44 -18.87 -29.73 18.03
N LYS A 45 -18.78 -28.57 18.70
CA LYS A 45 -19.96 -27.75 19.00
C LYS A 45 -20.74 -27.30 17.76
N PHE A 46 -20.08 -27.10 16.62
CA PHE A 46 -20.72 -26.56 15.42
C PHE A 46 -20.72 -27.53 14.23
N GLY A 47 -20.28 -28.78 14.40
CA GLY A 47 -20.22 -29.78 13.33
C GLY A 47 -19.32 -29.38 12.16
N LEU A 48 -18.15 -28.79 12.46
CA LEU A 48 -17.22 -28.27 11.44
C LEU A 48 -16.04 -29.22 11.27
N ALA A 49 -15.51 -29.32 10.05
CA ALA A 49 -14.24 -29.98 9.77
C ALA A 49 -13.05 -29.17 10.30
N ALA A 50 -11.89 -29.80 10.48
CA ALA A 50 -10.67 -29.09 10.83
C ALA A 50 -10.24 -28.15 9.69
N LEU A 51 -9.64 -27.01 10.04
CA LEU A 51 -9.01 -26.13 9.06
C LEU A 51 -7.83 -26.88 8.41
N PRO A 52 -7.61 -26.71 7.09
CA PRO A 52 -6.45 -27.28 6.42
C PRO A 52 -5.16 -26.70 7.00
N SER A 53 -4.14 -27.54 7.20
CA SER A 53 -2.84 -27.12 7.70
C SER A 53 -2.14 -26.20 6.69
N GLN A 54 -1.37 -25.23 7.19
CA GLN A 54 -0.53 -24.37 6.37
C GLN A 54 0.94 -24.62 6.75
N ASN A 55 1.77 -25.06 5.79
CA ASN A 55 3.16 -25.48 6.02
C ASN A 55 3.29 -26.50 7.16
N ASP A 56 2.42 -27.53 7.16
CA ASP A 56 2.32 -28.57 8.20
C ASP A 56 1.97 -28.08 9.61
N ILE A 57 1.65 -26.79 9.76
CA ILE A 57 1.18 -26.21 11.03
C ILE A 57 -0.35 -26.28 11.07
N PRO A 58 -0.94 -26.92 12.10
CA PRO A 58 -2.39 -26.99 12.24
C PRO A 58 -2.97 -25.61 12.57
N LEU A 59 -3.89 -25.15 11.72
CA LEU A 59 -4.60 -23.89 11.90
C LEU A 59 -5.75 -24.07 12.90
N VAL A 60 -5.88 -23.14 13.85
CA VAL A 60 -6.95 -23.15 14.86
C VAL A 60 -7.81 -21.89 14.77
N ALA A 61 -9.06 -21.96 15.22
CA ALA A 61 -9.94 -20.79 15.31
C ALA A 61 -10.54 -20.62 16.70
N CYS A 62 -10.66 -19.39 17.18
CA CYS A 62 -11.19 -19.14 18.53
C CYS A 62 -12.72 -19.13 18.62
N SER A 63 -13.41 -19.10 17.48
CA SER A 63 -14.87 -19.05 17.40
C SER A 63 -15.34 -19.54 16.03
N LYS A 64 -16.65 -19.84 15.90
CA LYS A 64 -17.28 -20.16 14.60
C LYS A 64 -17.05 -19.05 13.56
N LYS A 65 -17.16 -17.77 13.96
CA LYS A 65 -16.93 -16.63 13.08
C LYS A 65 -15.48 -16.57 12.59
N CYS A 66 -14.52 -16.81 13.48
CA CYS A 66 -13.10 -16.88 13.11
C CYS A 66 -12.81 -18.07 12.19
N TYR A 67 -13.44 -19.23 12.43
CA TYR A 67 -13.33 -20.38 11.52
C TYR A 67 -13.85 -20.05 10.13
N GLN A 68 -15.03 -19.44 10.02
CA GLN A 68 -15.61 -19.05 8.74
C GLN A 68 -14.74 -18.02 8.00
N ASN A 69 -14.16 -17.06 8.72
CA ASN A 69 -13.25 -16.10 8.11
C ASN A 69 -11.96 -16.78 7.63
N ALA A 70 -11.34 -17.62 8.47
CA ALA A 70 -10.13 -18.36 8.10
C ALA A 70 -10.39 -19.29 6.89
N MET A 71 -11.51 -20.02 6.88
CA MET A 71 -11.90 -20.84 5.72
C MET A 71 -12.08 -20.01 4.46
N LYS A 72 -12.73 -18.84 4.56
CA LYS A 72 -12.87 -17.93 3.43
C LYS A 72 -11.53 -17.39 2.95
N ASP A 73 -10.58 -17.14 3.85
CA ASP A 73 -9.26 -16.67 3.45
C ASP A 73 -8.48 -17.80 2.75
N ILE A 74 -8.56 -19.02 3.28
CA ILE A 74 -7.88 -20.22 2.74
C ILE A 74 -8.46 -20.67 1.40
N SER A 75 -9.78 -20.85 1.31
CA SER A 75 -10.44 -21.18 0.04
C SER A 75 -10.39 -20.00 -0.94
N GLY A 76 -10.29 -18.78 -0.38
CA GLY A 76 -10.49 -17.47 -1.00
C GLY A 76 -11.70 -17.36 -1.91
N GLU A 77 -12.72 -18.16 -1.58
CA GLU A 77 -14.08 -17.93 -2.02
C GLU A 77 -14.65 -16.76 -1.21
N GLY A 78 -14.93 -15.65 -1.89
CA GLY A 78 -15.54 -14.49 -1.27
C GLY A 78 -15.29 -13.19 -2.05
N ARG A 79 -16.19 -12.21 -1.87
CA ARG A 79 -15.94 -10.85 -2.34
C ARG A 79 -14.78 -10.27 -1.53
N ARG A 80 -13.67 -10.00 -2.19
CA ARG A 80 -12.50 -9.34 -1.61
C ARG A 80 -12.75 -7.85 -1.50
N ALA A 81 -12.82 -7.34 -0.27
CA ALA A 81 -12.89 -5.91 0.00
C ALA A 81 -11.69 -5.21 -0.64
N TRP A 82 -11.89 -4.04 -1.23
CA TRP A 82 -10.81 -3.33 -1.91
C TRP A 82 -9.95 -2.51 -0.95
N ASP A 83 -10.53 -2.10 0.17
CA ASP A 83 -9.97 -1.18 1.16
C ASP A 83 -9.30 -1.87 2.36
N SER A 84 -9.31 -3.20 2.38
CA SER A 84 -8.92 -4.01 3.55
C SER A 84 -8.46 -5.42 3.18
N ASP A 85 -7.91 -5.59 1.97
CA ASP A 85 -7.39 -6.88 1.45
C ASP A 85 -5.95 -7.20 1.83
N THR A 86 -5.30 -6.34 2.61
CA THR A 86 -4.02 -6.62 3.23
C THR A 86 -4.18 -7.55 4.43
N PRO A 87 -3.14 -8.30 4.83
CA PRO A 87 -3.16 -9.05 6.09
C PRO A 87 -3.41 -8.15 7.30
N THR A 88 -2.88 -6.92 7.32
CA THR A 88 -3.15 -5.98 8.43
C THR A 88 -4.55 -5.37 8.37
N ARG A 89 -5.22 -5.46 7.21
CA ARG A 89 -6.45 -4.73 6.84
C ARG A 89 -6.34 -3.22 6.95
N GLU A 90 -5.13 -2.70 6.90
CA GLU A 90 -4.87 -1.27 6.84
C GLU A 90 -5.13 -0.74 5.43
N TYR A 91 -5.76 0.43 5.37
CA TYR A 91 -6.14 1.04 4.10
C TYR A 91 -4.93 1.44 3.25
N GLN A 92 -3.86 1.98 3.86
CA GLN A 92 -2.71 2.58 3.17
C GLN A 92 -2.02 1.63 2.17
N HIS A 93 -2.10 0.33 2.42
CA HIS A 93 -1.48 -0.71 1.58
C HIS A 93 -2.52 -1.56 0.83
N SER A 94 -3.79 -1.17 0.86
CA SER A 94 -4.88 -1.89 0.19
C SER A 94 -4.87 -1.70 -1.32
N SER A 95 -5.49 -2.61 -2.06
CA SER A 95 -5.66 -2.47 -3.52
C SER A 95 -6.39 -1.17 -3.89
N GLU A 96 -7.30 -0.69 -3.04
CA GLU A 96 -8.00 0.58 -3.27
C GLU A 96 -7.07 1.77 -3.13
N ALA A 97 -6.22 1.82 -2.11
CA ALA A 97 -5.24 2.91 -1.96
C ALA A 97 -4.30 2.95 -3.16
N MET A 98 -3.79 1.80 -3.59
CA MET A 98 -2.94 1.72 -4.79
C MET A 98 -3.66 2.19 -6.07
N LEU A 99 -4.95 1.88 -6.20
CA LEU A 99 -5.76 2.35 -7.33
C LEU A 99 -5.98 3.87 -7.28
N ILE A 100 -6.27 4.42 -6.10
CA ILE A 100 -6.45 5.86 -5.92
C ILE A 100 -5.13 6.59 -6.20
N ASP A 101 -4.00 6.10 -5.70
CA ASP A 101 -2.67 6.64 -6.00
C ASP A 101 -2.41 6.65 -7.51
N TRP A 102 -2.75 5.57 -8.22
CA TRP A 102 -2.60 5.53 -9.67
C TRP A 102 -3.47 6.57 -10.38
N LEU A 103 -4.71 6.77 -9.93
CA LEU A 103 -5.61 7.81 -10.47
C LEU A 103 -5.11 9.22 -10.17
N LEU A 104 -4.41 9.40 -9.04
CA LEU A 104 -3.85 10.67 -8.60
C LEU A 104 -2.62 11.12 -9.41
N VAL A 105 -1.91 10.19 -10.05
CA VAL A 105 -0.79 10.52 -10.93
C VAL A 105 -1.29 11.32 -12.13
N HIS A 106 -0.61 12.42 -12.42
CA HIS A 106 -0.98 13.32 -13.51
C HIS A 106 -1.09 12.58 -14.86
N GLY A 107 -2.18 12.82 -15.58
CA GLY A 107 -2.42 12.23 -16.90
C GLY A 107 -2.98 10.80 -16.89
N ASN A 108 -2.91 10.06 -15.78
CA ASN A 108 -3.43 8.69 -15.72
C ASN A 108 -4.95 8.60 -15.85
N TYR A 109 -5.69 9.50 -15.18
CA TYR A 109 -7.14 9.54 -15.37
C TYR A 109 -7.54 9.93 -16.80
N ALA A 110 -6.82 10.89 -17.41
CA ALA A 110 -7.04 11.25 -18.81
C ALA A 110 -6.74 10.08 -19.77
N LYS A 111 -5.67 9.32 -19.51
CA LYS A 111 -5.33 8.07 -20.21
C LYS A 111 -6.48 7.06 -20.08
N TRP A 112 -7.04 6.88 -18.88
CA TRP A 112 -8.20 6.01 -18.63
C TRP A 112 -9.46 6.44 -19.39
N LYS A 113 -9.75 7.75 -19.44
CA LYS A 113 -10.91 8.31 -20.16
C LYS A 113 -10.83 8.12 -21.67
N GLY A 114 -9.64 7.84 -22.19
CA GLY A 114 -9.34 7.74 -23.61
C GLY A 114 -8.71 9.04 -24.08
N ASN A 115 -7.39 9.05 -24.18
CA ASN A 115 -6.66 10.02 -24.98
C ASN A 115 -6.47 9.46 -26.41
N ASN A 116 -6.15 10.31 -27.39
CA ASN A 116 -5.94 9.93 -28.80
C ASN A 116 -4.74 8.99 -29.04
N ALA A 117 -4.20 8.35 -28.00
CA ALA A 117 -3.00 7.51 -28.04
C ALA A 117 -3.25 6.08 -28.55
N GLY A 118 -4.51 5.71 -28.87
CA GLY A 118 -4.83 4.40 -29.46
C GLY A 118 -4.73 3.20 -28.52
N ILE A 119 -4.45 3.41 -27.23
CA ILE A 119 -4.36 2.34 -26.23
C ILE A 119 -5.76 1.87 -25.85
N SER A 120 -5.99 0.57 -25.86
CA SER A 120 -7.28 0.01 -25.48
C SER A 120 -7.52 0.14 -23.96
N LYS A 121 -8.78 0.32 -23.55
CA LYS A 121 -9.14 0.31 -22.12
C LYS A 121 -8.70 -0.97 -21.41
N ARG A 122 -8.70 -2.10 -22.12
CA ARG A 122 -8.30 -3.40 -21.57
C ARG A 122 -6.80 -3.45 -21.24
N GLU A 123 -5.95 -2.83 -22.07
CA GLU A 123 -4.53 -2.71 -21.79
C GLU A 123 -4.26 -1.83 -20.56
N ILE A 124 -4.99 -0.72 -20.43
CA ILE A 124 -4.89 0.15 -19.24
C ILE A 124 -5.33 -0.61 -17.98
N GLN A 125 -6.43 -1.36 -18.04
CA GLN A 125 -6.89 -2.20 -16.94
C GLN A 125 -5.84 -3.24 -16.54
N LYS A 126 -5.18 -3.85 -17.53
CA LYS A 126 -4.12 -4.82 -17.30
C LYS A 126 -2.90 -4.18 -16.64
N GLU A 127 -2.44 -3.03 -17.15
CA GLU A 127 -1.33 -2.27 -16.55
C GLU A 127 -1.59 -1.94 -15.08
N ILE A 128 -2.79 -1.45 -14.76
CA ILE A 128 -3.17 -1.14 -13.38
C ILE A 128 -3.24 -2.41 -12.53
N ALA A 129 -3.83 -3.49 -13.03
CA ALA A 129 -3.91 -4.77 -12.33
C ALA A 129 -2.51 -5.31 -12.02
N ASP A 130 -1.59 -5.28 -12.99
CA ASP A 130 -0.22 -5.73 -12.84
C ASP A 130 0.54 -4.87 -11.81
N ALA A 131 0.32 -3.55 -11.80
CA ALA A 131 0.90 -2.64 -10.81
C ALA A 131 0.38 -2.91 -9.39
N ILE A 132 -0.93 -3.08 -9.22
CA ILE A 132 -1.57 -3.42 -7.94
C ILE A 132 -1.08 -4.78 -7.45
N ASN A 133 -1.01 -5.79 -8.33
CA ASN A 133 -0.65 -7.15 -7.94
C ASN A 133 0.83 -7.26 -7.54
N ARG A 134 1.71 -6.53 -8.22
CA ARG A 134 3.13 -6.48 -7.89
C ARG A 134 3.36 -5.89 -6.50
N LYS A 135 2.85 -4.67 -6.27
CA LYS A 135 2.93 -4.02 -4.94
C LYS A 135 2.16 -4.80 -3.88
N GLY A 136 1.02 -5.39 -4.25
CA GLY A 136 0.20 -6.19 -3.35
C GLY A 136 0.91 -7.44 -2.85
N ALA A 137 1.66 -8.13 -3.72
CA ALA A 137 2.46 -9.28 -3.33
C ALA A 137 3.52 -8.91 -2.28
N GLU A 138 4.20 -7.77 -2.45
CA GLU A 138 5.16 -7.22 -1.46
C GLU A 138 4.49 -6.93 -0.10
N MET A 139 3.21 -6.55 -0.11
CA MET A 139 2.40 -6.25 1.08
C MET A 139 1.64 -7.47 1.64
N GLY A 140 1.89 -8.67 1.11
CA GLY A 140 1.25 -9.91 1.57
C GLY A 140 -0.21 -10.09 1.13
N ILE A 141 -0.68 -9.35 0.11
CA ILE A 141 -1.99 -9.58 -0.50
C ILE A 141 -1.95 -10.93 -1.23
N GLN A 142 -2.66 -11.92 -0.68
CA GLN A 142 -2.59 -13.31 -1.16
C GLN A 142 -3.19 -13.51 -2.56
N ARG A 143 -4.10 -12.63 -3.00
CA ARG A 143 -4.80 -12.77 -4.28
C ARG A 143 -4.84 -11.46 -5.04
N GLY A 144 -4.25 -11.46 -6.23
CA GLY A 144 -4.27 -10.32 -7.14
C GLY A 144 -5.66 -9.97 -7.70
N ARG A 145 -5.81 -8.73 -8.17
CA ARG A 145 -6.97 -8.20 -8.90
C ARG A 145 -6.85 -8.50 -10.38
N THR A 146 -7.99 -8.79 -11.03
CA THR A 146 -8.03 -8.96 -12.49
C THR A 146 -8.28 -7.61 -13.18
N PRO A 147 -7.94 -7.48 -14.48
CA PRO A 147 -8.22 -6.28 -15.26
C PRO A 147 -9.71 -5.88 -15.24
N GLU A 148 -10.61 -6.85 -15.31
CA GLU A 148 -12.06 -6.63 -15.28
C GLU A 148 -12.51 -6.07 -13.93
N GLN A 149 -11.93 -6.58 -12.84
CA GLN A 149 -12.21 -6.09 -11.49
C GLN A 149 -11.74 -4.63 -11.32
N VAL A 150 -10.57 -4.28 -11.87
CA VAL A 150 -10.08 -2.90 -11.90
C VAL A 150 -11.02 -2.00 -12.67
N GLY A 151 -11.42 -2.39 -13.88
CA GLY A 151 -12.36 -1.62 -14.69
C GLY A 151 -13.70 -1.38 -13.99
N ALA A 152 -14.25 -2.42 -13.36
CA ALA A 152 -15.48 -2.32 -12.57
C ALA A 152 -15.31 -1.38 -11.37
N LYS A 153 -14.17 -1.44 -10.66
CA LYS A 153 -13.91 -0.58 -9.50
C LYS A 153 -13.74 0.89 -9.90
N ILE A 154 -13.03 1.19 -10.97
CA ILE A 154 -12.91 2.57 -11.48
C ILE A 154 -14.30 3.10 -11.88
N SER A 155 -15.10 2.31 -12.59
CA SER A 155 -16.46 2.69 -12.98
C SER A 155 -17.35 2.98 -11.76
N TRP A 156 -17.22 2.18 -10.70
CA TRP A 156 -17.89 2.42 -9.42
C TRP A 156 -17.41 3.72 -8.74
N ILE A 157 -16.10 3.99 -8.73
CA ILE A 157 -15.51 5.24 -8.21
C ILE A 157 -16.10 6.45 -8.96
N GLU A 158 -16.13 6.41 -10.29
CA GLU A 158 -16.68 7.49 -11.10
C GLU A 158 -18.19 7.70 -10.83
N SER A 159 -18.96 6.63 -10.67
CA SER A 159 -20.39 6.73 -10.31
C SER A 159 -20.57 7.37 -8.95
N LYS A 160 -19.84 6.89 -7.94
CA LYS A 160 -19.91 7.42 -6.57
C LYS A 160 -19.48 8.87 -6.49
N PHE A 161 -18.46 9.25 -7.25
CA PHE A 161 -18.04 10.63 -7.37
C PHE A 161 -19.15 11.52 -7.94
N ARG A 162 -19.78 11.12 -9.06
CA ARG A 162 -20.90 11.88 -9.66
C ARG A 162 -22.10 12.00 -8.73
N GLU A 163 -22.49 10.91 -8.07
CA GLU A 163 -23.57 10.90 -7.08
C GLU A 163 -23.27 11.86 -5.92
N THR A 164 -22.04 11.83 -5.41
CA THR A 164 -21.61 12.70 -4.31
C THR A 164 -21.54 14.16 -4.75
N LYS A 165 -21.02 14.45 -5.95
CA LYS A 165 -20.98 15.80 -6.52
C LYS A 165 -22.38 16.38 -6.66
N GLN A 166 -23.30 15.62 -7.25
CA GLN A 166 -24.70 16.02 -7.38
C GLN A 166 -25.35 16.26 -6.02
N TRP A 167 -25.03 15.44 -5.01
CA TRP A 167 -25.53 15.65 -3.66
C TRP A 167 -24.97 16.92 -3.03
N VAL A 168 -23.66 17.18 -3.15
CA VAL A 168 -22.99 18.38 -2.64
C VAL A 168 -23.59 19.65 -3.26
N GLU A 169 -23.82 19.64 -4.58
CA GLU A 169 -24.38 20.78 -5.31
C GLU A 169 -25.84 21.08 -4.97
N ASN A 170 -26.66 20.07 -4.67
CA ASN A 170 -28.10 20.26 -4.43
C ASN A 170 -28.46 20.28 -2.94
N THR A 171 -28.20 19.19 -2.22
CA THR A 171 -28.60 19.02 -0.82
C THR A 171 -27.52 19.50 0.14
N GLY A 172 -26.26 19.42 -0.29
CA GLY A 172 -25.11 19.73 0.54
C GLY A 172 -24.97 21.21 0.87
N GLN A 173 -25.44 22.12 0.01
CA GLN A 173 -25.33 23.57 0.22
C GLN A 173 -25.96 24.02 1.54
N ARG A 174 -27.20 23.60 1.80
CA ARG A 174 -27.90 23.95 3.06
C ARG A 174 -27.21 23.37 4.28
N ILE A 175 -26.77 22.11 4.20
CA ILE A 175 -26.06 21.46 5.31
C ILE A 175 -24.71 22.15 5.56
N ARG A 176 -23.99 22.53 4.51
CA ARG A 176 -22.71 23.24 4.58
C ARG A 176 -22.85 24.58 5.29
N GLU A 177 -23.92 25.32 5.03
CA GLU A 177 -24.23 26.58 5.72
C GLU A 177 -24.52 26.35 7.22
N GLU A 178 -25.15 25.23 7.59
CA GLU A 178 -25.53 24.92 8.97
C GLU A 178 -24.36 24.43 9.85
N ILE A 179 -23.45 23.60 9.30
CA ILE A 179 -22.39 22.93 10.10
C ILE A 179 -20.97 23.47 9.84
N GLY A 180 -20.81 24.38 8.88
CA GLY A 180 -19.54 24.94 8.46
C GLY A 180 -18.74 24.02 7.51
N GLU A 181 -17.81 24.61 6.76
CA GLU A 181 -17.09 23.94 5.65
C GLU A 181 -16.27 22.72 6.11
N GLN A 182 -15.57 22.81 7.25
CA GLN A 182 -14.71 21.72 7.73
C GLN A 182 -15.53 20.48 8.13
N SER A 183 -16.59 20.67 8.93
CA SER A 183 -17.51 19.59 9.33
C SER A 183 -18.27 19.02 8.13
N PHE A 184 -18.56 19.85 7.12
CA PHE A 184 -19.17 19.41 5.89
C PHE A 184 -18.26 18.49 5.07
N LYS A 185 -16.97 18.83 4.95
CA LYS A 185 -15.99 17.99 4.27
C LYS A 185 -15.88 16.61 4.93
N GLU A 186 -15.72 16.57 6.25
CA GLU A 186 -15.66 15.33 7.02
C GLU A 186 -16.93 14.49 6.86
N LYS A 187 -18.10 15.14 6.82
CA LYS A 187 -19.38 14.45 6.60
C LYS A 187 -19.46 13.82 5.21
N VAL A 188 -19.02 14.52 4.17
CA VAL A 188 -18.98 13.99 2.80
C VAL A 188 -18.05 12.77 2.72
N GLU A 189 -16.86 12.87 3.29
CA GLU A 189 -15.88 11.76 3.27
C GLU A 189 -16.38 10.54 4.05
N LYS A 190 -17.01 10.77 5.21
CA LYS A 190 -17.48 9.68 6.09
C LYS A 190 -18.77 9.03 5.60
N GLU A 191 -19.75 9.81 5.12
CA GLU A 191 -21.10 9.33 4.84
C GLU A 191 -21.37 9.08 3.36
N ARG A 192 -20.60 9.69 2.44
CA ARG A 192 -20.87 9.61 1.00
C ARG A 192 -19.75 8.91 0.25
N PHE A 193 -18.59 9.54 0.21
CA PHE A 193 -17.46 9.02 -0.54
C PHE A 193 -16.14 9.57 0.00
N LYS A 194 -15.39 8.68 0.66
CA LYS A 194 -14.10 9.02 1.31
C LYS A 194 -13.04 9.64 0.40
N HIS A 195 -13.11 9.43 -0.92
CA HIS A 195 -12.13 9.98 -1.86
C HIS A 195 -12.67 11.16 -2.66
N PHE A 196 -13.79 11.76 -2.23
CA PHE A 196 -14.45 12.81 -2.98
C PHE A 196 -13.52 14.01 -3.24
N TYR A 197 -13.04 14.66 -2.18
CA TYR A 197 -12.16 15.83 -2.34
C TYR A 197 -10.78 15.46 -2.89
N THR A 198 -10.29 14.27 -2.58
CA THR A 198 -9.04 13.73 -3.14
C THR A 198 -9.07 13.61 -4.65
N LEU A 199 -10.19 13.14 -5.23
CA LEU A 199 -10.32 12.91 -6.67
C LEU A 199 -10.93 14.11 -7.42
N GLU A 200 -11.52 15.07 -6.73
CA GLU A 200 -12.19 16.22 -7.34
C GLU A 200 -11.31 17.00 -8.35
N PRO A 201 -10.05 17.35 -8.03
CA PRO A 201 -9.18 18.08 -8.95
C PRO A 201 -8.93 17.35 -10.27
N ILE A 202 -9.01 16.01 -10.26
CA ILE A 202 -8.64 15.16 -11.41
C ILE A 202 -9.85 14.81 -12.24
N ILE A 203 -10.98 14.53 -11.59
CA ILE A 203 -12.20 14.12 -12.30
C ILE A 203 -12.87 15.34 -12.95
N VAL A 204 -12.86 16.51 -12.29
CA VAL A 204 -13.52 17.73 -12.80
C VAL A 204 -12.76 18.37 -13.97
N THR A 205 -11.43 18.25 -14.02
CA THR A 205 -10.59 18.79 -15.10
C THR A 205 -10.72 18.02 -16.44
N SER A 206 -11.45 16.91 -16.46
CA SER A 206 -11.72 16.13 -17.68
C SER A 206 -13.14 16.40 -18.21
N ARG A 207 -13.25 17.30 -19.20
CA ARG A 207 -14.52 17.73 -19.84
C ARG A 207 -15.40 16.55 -20.29
N PRO A 208 -16.74 16.62 -20.13
CA PRO A 208 -17.66 15.68 -20.77
C PRO A 208 -17.80 15.97 -22.28
N PRO A 209 -18.12 14.96 -23.13
CA PRO A 209 -18.34 15.18 -24.56
C PRO A 209 -19.65 15.95 -24.81
N LYS A 210 -19.58 16.99 -25.65
CA LYS A 210 -20.73 17.79 -26.08
C LYS A 210 -21.60 16.95 -27.02
N ASN A 211 -22.84 16.66 -26.61
CA ASN A 211 -23.91 16.33 -27.54
C ASN A 211 -25.18 17.08 -27.13
N ARG A 212 -25.44 18.22 -27.79
CA ARG A 212 -26.77 18.81 -27.90
C ARG A 212 -26.98 19.23 -29.34
N LYS A 213 -27.86 18.52 -30.05
CA LYS A 213 -28.46 19.00 -31.30
C LYS A 213 -29.43 20.12 -30.93
N GLY A 214 -29.13 21.34 -31.39
CA GLY A 214 -29.99 22.51 -31.30
C GLY A 214 -29.92 23.28 -32.61
N SER A 215 -31.10 23.69 -33.09
CA SER A 215 -31.39 24.19 -34.45
C SER A 215 -30.47 25.33 -34.95
N MET A 216 -30.24 25.34 -36.27
CA MET A 216 -29.16 26.03 -36.97
C MET A 216 -29.37 27.53 -37.21
N GLU A 217 -30.46 28.13 -36.72
CA GLU A 217 -30.89 29.47 -37.17
C GLU A 217 -30.53 30.64 -36.24
N ASN A 218 -30.01 30.40 -35.03
CA ASN A 218 -29.58 31.48 -34.11
C ASN A 218 -28.05 31.65 -33.98
N VAL A 219 -27.26 31.00 -34.85
CA VAL A 219 -25.82 30.81 -34.66
C VAL A 219 -24.98 32.01 -35.15
N VAL A 220 -25.41 32.74 -36.17
CA VAL A 220 -24.50 33.64 -36.89
C VAL A 220 -24.26 34.98 -36.16
N ALA A 221 -25.23 35.50 -35.41
CA ALA A 221 -25.10 36.80 -34.73
C ALA A 221 -24.31 36.71 -33.40
N ASN A 222 -24.33 35.57 -32.70
CA ASN A 222 -23.60 35.38 -31.44
C ASN A 222 -22.11 35.01 -31.61
N PHE A 223 -21.68 34.62 -32.82
CA PHE A 223 -20.34 34.08 -33.06
C PHE A 223 -19.21 35.10 -33.01
N ASN A 224 -19.50 36.39 -33.21
CA ASN A 224 -18.46 37.42 -33.28
C ASN A 224 -18.18 38.12 -31.94
N ASN A 225 -19.14 38.17 -31.01
CA ASN A 225 -18.92 38.72 -29.66
C ASN A 225 -18.38 37.67 -28.66
N SER A 226 -18.75 36.39 -28.76
CA SER A 226 -18.27 35.32 -27.85
C SER A 226 -16.79 34.96 -28.02
N ARG A 227 -16.19 35.19 -29.20
CA ARG A 227 -14.82 34.78 -29.52
C ARG A 227 -13.71 35.60 -28.85
N LYS A 228 -14.02 36.77 -28.28
CA LYS A 228 -13.03 37.56 -27.52
C LYS A 228 -12.99 37.12 -26.06
N ASP A 229 -14.16 37.01 -25.41
CA ASP A 229 -14.25 36.57 -24.01
C ASP A 229 -13.82 35.11 -23.80
N ASP A 230 -14.10 34.22 -24.76
CA ASP A 230 -13.65 32.82 -24.68
C ASP A 230 -12.12 32.66 -24.77
N ARG A 231 -11.39 33.61 -25.38
CA ARG A 231 -9.93 33.54 -25.49
C ARG A 231 -9.23 33.99 -24.21
N ASP A 232 -9.72 35.04 -23.58
CA ASP A 232 -9.15 35.54 -22.31
C ASP A 232 -9.41 34.56 -21.17
N PHE A 233 -10.60 33.93 -21.13
CA PHE A 233 -10.88 32.84 -20.19
C PHE A 233 -9.95 31.63 -20.39
N HIS A 234 -9.69 31.24 -21.65
CA HIS A 234 -8.83 30.10 -21.94
C HIS A 234 -7.35 30.37 -21.62
N LEU A 235 -6.92 31.63 -21.69
CA LEU A 235 -5.57 32.06 -21.35
C LEU A 235 -5.35 32.03 -19.83
N LEU A 236 -6.31 32.53 -19.04
CA LEU A 236 -6.28 32.45 -17.58
C LEU A 236 -6.29 30.98 -17.10
N GLU A 237 -7.11 30.13 -17.72
CA GLU A 237 -7.13 28.69 -17.42
C GLU A 237 -5.78 28.02 -17.77
N LEU A 238 -5.11 28.46 -18.83
CA LEU A 238 -3.79 27.95 -19.20
C LEU A 238 -2.70 28.42 -18.22
N GLU A 239 -2.74 29.67 -17.79
CA GLU A 239 -1.82 30.22 -16.79
C GLU A 239 -2.00 29.54 -15.43
N GLU A 240 -3.24 29.25 -15.03
CA GLU A 240 -3.54 28.51 -13.81
C GLU A 240 -3.05 27.06 -13.90
N ARG A 241 -3.19 26.41 -15.07
CA ARG A 241 -2.58 25.09 -15.34
C ARG A 241 -1.06 25.13 -15.27
N ILE A 242 -0.41 26.16 -15.80
CA ILE A 242 1.04 26.31 -15.72
C ILE A 242 1.49 26.51 -14.27
N ARG A 243 0.77 27.33 -13.49
CA ARG A 243 1.04 27.56 -12.06
C ARG A 243 0.92 26.25 -11.27
N HIS A 244 -0.18 25.52 -11.48
CA HIS A 244 -0.43 24.26 -10.80
C HIS A 244 0.60 23.18 -11.19
N ASN A 245 1.00 23.08 -12.46
CA ASN A 245 2.05 22.15 -12.88
C ASN A 245 3.39 22.43 -12.17
N ARG A 246 3.74 23.70 -11.97
CA ARG A 246 4.95 24.07 -11.22
C ARG A 246 4.84 23.67 -9.75
N GLU A 247 3.69 23.88 -9.11
CA GLU A 247 3.46 23.45 -7.73
C GLU A 247 3.53 21.93 -7.57
N MET A 248 2.94 21.18 -8.51
CA MET A 248 3.00 19.72 -8.49
C MET A 248 4.42 19.19 -8.69
N GLU A 249 5.21 19.79 -9.58
CA GLU A 249 6.62 19.45 -9.76
C GLU A 249 7.44 19.70 -8.47
N LEU A 250 7.13 20.78 -7.74
CA LEU A 250 7.74 21.06 -6.44
C LEU A 250 7.35 20.02 -5.38
N ILE A 251 6.08 19.58 -5.36
CA ILE A 251 5.60 18.51 -4.47
C ILE A 251 6.29 17.18 -4.80
N GLU A 252 6.40 16.81 -6.07
CA GLU A 252 7.10 15.58 -6.48
C GLU A 252 8.59 15.61 -6.12
N LYS A 253 9.27 16.75 -6.34
CA LYS A 253 10.65 16.97 -5.86
C LYS A 253 10.73 16.86 -4.34
N GLY A 254 9.74 17.37 -3.61
CA GLY A 254 9.62 17.22 -2.16
C GLY A 254 9.48 15.77 -1.72
N LYS A 255 8.61 15.00 -2.37
CA LYS A 255 8.41 13.56 -2.12
C LYS A 255 9.68 12.76 -2.39
N ALA A 256 10.36 13.02 -3.51
CA ALA A 256 11.63 12.37 -3.84
C ALA A 256 12.71 12.64 -2.77
N ARG A 257 12.76 13.85 -2.22
CA ARG A 257 13.64 14.18 -1.08
C ARG A 257 13.28 13.38 0.17
N VAL A 258 12.00 13.30 0.54
CA VAL A 258 11.55 12.50 1.70
C VAL A 258 11.91 11.03 1.53
N THR A 259 11.70 10.44 0.35
CA THR A 259 12.08 9.05 0.07
C THR A 259 13.60 8.84 0.18
N SER A 260 14.41 9.81 -0.23
CA SER A 260 15.87 9.76 -0.03
C SER A 260 16.24 9.79 1.45
N TYR A 261 15.59 10.64 2.27
CA TYR A 261 15.84 10.69 3.71
C TYR A 261 15.40 9.41 4.42
N ASP A 262 14.26 8.83 4.05
CA ASP A 262 13.80 7.54 4.60
C ASP A 262 14.76 6.40 4.27
N CYS A 263 15.34 6.41 3.06
CA CYS A 263 16.37 5.45 2.66
C CYS A 263 17.65 5.60 3.50
N ILE A 264 18.13 6.85 3.68
CA ILE A 264 19.29 7.15 4.53
C ILE A 264 19.02 6.72 5.99
N GLN A 265 17.83 7.00 6.52
CA GLN A 265 17.47 6.65 7.89
C GLN A 265 17.44 5.13 8.09
N LYS A 266 16.84 4.37 7.16
CA LYS A 266 16.87 2.90 7.20
C LYS A 266 18.29 2.35 7.15
N ASN A 267 19.16 2.90 6.30
CA ASN A 267 20.56 2.50 6.24
C ASN A 267 21.30 2.80 7.54
N MET A 268 21.04 3.95 8.16
CA MET A 268 21.58 4.29 9.47
C MET A 268 21.12 3.35 10.58
N ASP A 269 19.84 2.96 10.58
CA ASP A 269 19.30 2.05 11.58
C ASP A 269 19.87 0.63 11.42
N VAL A 270 20.05 0.16 10.17
CA VAL A 270 20.75 -1.11 9.89
C VAL A 270 22.20 -1.06 10.36
N PHE A 271 22.90 0.05 10.14
CA PHE A 271 24.27 0.21 10.61
C PHE A 271 24.36 0.21 12.14
N ARG A 272 23.46 0.95 12.83
CA ARG A 272 23.38 0.96 14.30
C ARG A 272 23.15 -0.45 14.86
N ASN A 273 22.19 -1.19 14.29
CA ASN A 273 21.90 -2.55 14.72
C ASN A 273 23.09 -3.48 14.50
N SER A 274 23.77 -3.36 13.35
CA SER A 274 24.97 -4.15 13.05
C SER A 274 26.12 -3.83 14.01
N ARG A 275 26.23 -2.57 14.44
CA ARG A 275 27.23 -2.13 15.42
C ARG A 275 26.95 -2.67 16.82
N THR A 276 25.70 -2.58 17.30
CA THR A 276 25.30 -3.16 18.59
C THR A 276 25.58 -4.66 18.60
N MET A 277 25.19 -5.38 17.55
CA MET A 277 25.40 -6.81 17.42
C MET A 277 26.90 -7.16 17.37
N TYR A 278 27.72 -6.36 16.68
CA TYR A 278 29.17 -6.51 16.69
C TYR A 278 29.78 -6.31 18.08
N ASP A 279 29.35 -5.29 18.83
CA ASP A 279 29.87 -4.99 20.17
C ASP A 279 29.51 -6.05 21.21
N GLU A 280 28.40 -6.78 21.01
CA GLU A 280 28.04 -7.97 21.79
C GLU A 280 28.89 -9.19 21.39
N LEU A 281 29.00 -9.46 20.08
CA LEU A 281 29.70 -10.66 19.58
C LEU A 281 31.21 -10.60 19.81
N ARG A 282 31.84 -9.43 19.70
CA ARG A 282 33.30 -9.28 19.91
C ARG A 282 33.75 -9.65 21.33
N GLN A 283 32.82 -9.72 22.29
CA GLN A 283 33.12 -10.14 23.66
C GLN A 283 33.27 -11.67 23.78
N THR A 284 32.69 -12.42 22.85
CA THR A 284 32.59 -13.89 22.92
C THR A 284 33.18 -14.61 21.72
N MET A 285 33.41 -13.91 20.61
CA MET A 285 33.87 -14.47 19.34
C MET A 285 35.06 -13.69 18.78
N THR A 286 35.92 -14.40 18.04
CA THR A 286 37.01 -13.79 17.26
C THR A 286 36.45 -13.08 16.03
N LEU A 287 37.22 -12.12 15.48
CA LEU A 287 36.84 -11.39 14.26
C LEU A 287 36.61 -12.31 13.06
N GLU A 288 37.37 -13.40 12.95
CA GLU A 288 37.17 -14.40 11.88
C GLU A 288 35.85 -15.14 12.01
N GLN A 289 35.50 -15.56 13.23
CA GLN A 289 34.23 -16.23 13.49
C GLN A 289 33.03 -15.31 13.25
N ILE A 290 33.17 -14.03 13.61
CA ILE A 290 32.17 -12.99 13.33
C ILE A 290 32.04 -12.77 11.82
N ALA A 291 33.16 -12.61 11.11
CA ALA A 291 33.18 -12.40 9.66
C ALA A 291 32.55 -13.56 8.89
N HIS A 292 32.75 -14.80 9.34
CA HIS A 292 32.13 -15.99 8.72
C HIS A 292 30.65 -16.14 9.05
N SER A 293 30.25 -15.88 10.29
CA SER A 293 28.87 -16.10 10.74
C SER A 293 27.95 -14.96 10.31
N LEU A 294 28.46 -13.72 10.34
CA LEU A 294 27.72 -12.48 10.13
C LEU A 294 28.56 -11.48 9.32
N PRO A 295 28.73 -11.70 8.00
CA PRO A 295 29.56 -10.85 7.16
C PRO A 295 29.13 -9.38 7.15
N ASN A 296 27.86 -9.07 7.41
CA ASN A 296 27.36 -7.70 7.51
C ASN A 296 28.03 -6.88 8.65
N CYS A 297 28.51 -7.54 9.70
CA CYS A 297 29.21 -6.89 10.81
C CYS A 297 30.65 -6.48 10.47
N ILE A 298 31.21 -6.94 9.34
CA ILE A 298 32.57 -6.57 8.91
C ILE A 298 32.71 -5.05 8.76
N ARG A 299 31.64 -4.34 8.37
CA ARG A 299 31.62 -2.86 8.29
C ARG A 299 31.84 -2.17 9.63
N CYS A 300 31.69 -2.88 10.74
CA CYS A 300 31.88 -2.36 12.09
C CYS A 300 33.29 -2.65 12.62
N PHE A 301 34.13 -3.36 11.87
CA PHE A 301 35.50 -3.67 12.27
C PHE A 301 36.34 -2.38 12.29
N ASP A 302 37.23 -2.29 13.26
CA ASP A 302 38.19 -1.19 13.30
C ASP A 302 39.41 -1.57 12.45
N PHE A 303 39.35 -1.23 11.17
CA PHE A 303 40.43 -1.53 10.23
C PHE A 303 41.72 -0.71 10.50
N SER A 304 41.64 0.35 11.31
CA SER A 304 42.81 1.20 11.61
C SER A 304 43.85 0.48 12.47
N VAL A 305 43.40 -0.50 13.27
CA VAL A 305 44.25 -1.31 14.15
C VAL A 305 44.60 -2.68 13.56
N MET A 306 44.18 -2.96 12.32
CA MET A 306 44.40 -4.24 11.65
C MET A 306 45.64 -4.23 10.76
N SER A 307 46.23 -5.42 10.57
CA SER A 307 47.27 -5.64 9.57
C SER A 307 46.69 -5.47 8.16
N GLU A 308 47.52 -5.05 7.19
CA GLU A 308 47.09 -4.92 5.79
C GLU A 308 46.54 -6.23 5.22
N GLU A 309 47.13 -7.36 5.61
CA GLU A 309 46.66 -8.70 5.20
C GLU A 309 45.25 -8.99 5.73
N ASP A 310 44.98 -8.68 7.00
CA ASP A 310 43.65 -8.87 7.60
C ASP A 310 42.61 -7.92 7.01
N ARG A 311 42.99 -6.67 6.73
CA ARG A 311 42.11 -5.71 6.05
C ARG A 311 41.65 -6.24 4.70
N GLN A 312 42.60 -6.70 3.89
CA GLN A 312 42.31 -7.26 2.57
C GLN A 312 41.47 -8.54 2.66
N LYS A 313 41.77 -9.42 3.61
CA LYS A 313 41.03 -10.65 3.87
C LYS A 313 39.55 -10.35 4.20
N PHE A 314 39.29 -9.49 5.18
CA PHE A 314 37.92 -9.19 5.60
C PHE A 314 37.13 -8.38 4.57
N ALA A 315 37.77 -7.42 3.91
CA ALA A 315 37.13 -6.68 2.81
C ALA A 315 36.75 -7.61 1.64
N LYS A 316 37.61 -8.58 1.30
CA LYS A 316 37.29 -9.61 0.30
C LYS A 316 36.09 -10.45 0.75
N TYR A 317 36.08 -10.94 1.99
CA TYR A 317 34.95 -11.72 2.50
C TYR A 317 33.63 -10.95 2.45
N TYR A 318 33.64 -9.67 2.85
CA TYR A 318 32.46 -8.82 2.75
C TYR A 318 32.01 -8.65 1.30
N ASN A 319 32.93 -8.36 0.38
CA ASN A 319 32.61 -8.12 -1.03
C ASN A 319 32.07 -9.38 -1.73
N ASP A 320 32.66 -10.54 -1.48
CA ASP A 320 32.19 -11.83 -2.01
C ASP A 320 30.78 -12.15 -1.48
N TRP A 321 30.55 -11.94 -0.18
CA TRP A 321 29.22 -12.06 0.41
C TRP A 321 28.23 -11.07 -0.21
N ALA A 322 28.60 -9.79 -0.33
CA ALA A 322 27.74 -8.75 -0.89
C ALA A 322 27.33 -9.04 -2.34
N VAL A 323 28.23 -9.60 -3.17
CA VAL A 323 27.91 -10.11 -4.51
C VAL A 323 26.86 -11.21 -4.43
N SER A 324 27.03 -12.19 -3.54
CA SER A 324 26.16 -13.37 -3.45
C SER A 324 24.70 -13.03 -3.11
N ILE A 325 24.46 -11.91 -2.43
CA ILE A 325 23.11 -11.44 -2.03
C ILE A 325 22.64 -10.20 -2.80
N GLY A 326 23.38 -9.78 -3.84
CA GLY A 326 22.98 -8.67 -4.71
C GLY A 326 23.07 -7.28 -4.08
N ILE A 327 23.90 -7.09 -3.05
CA ILE A 327 24.17 -5.77 -2.48
C ILE A 327 25.16 -5.04 -3.42
N PRO A 328 24.88 -3.80 -3.86
CA PRO A 328 25.77 -3.05 -4.75
C PRO A 328 26.96 -2.41 -4.03
N GLU A 329 26.89 -2.24 -2.71
CA GLU A 329 27.93 -1.62 -1.91
C GLU A 329 29.16 -2.54 -1.80
N ARG A 330 30.35 -1.95 -1.92
CA ARG A 330 31.64 -2.63 -1.78
C ARG A 330 32.48 -1.88 -0.76
N ILE A 331 33.26 -2.62 0.00
CA ILE A 331 34.34 -2.03 0.79
C ILE A 331 35.50 -1.79 -0.19
N ASP A 332 35.77 -0.51 -0.44
CA ASP A 332 36.93 -0.09 -1.23
C ASP A 332 38.19 -0.19 -0.38
N LEU A 333 39.13 -1.02 -0.83
CA LEU A 333 40.42 -1.23 -0.18
C LEU A 333 41.31 0.01 -0.21
N THR A 334 41.03 0.98 -1.08
CA THR A 334 41.81 2.22 -1.22
C THR A 334 41.37 3.34 -0.29
N PHE A 335 40.25 3.17 0.44
CA PHE A 335 39.62 4.21 1.26
C PHE A 335 39.67 3.93 2.78
N ILE A 336 40.29 2.81 3.19
CA ILE A 336 40.41 2.37 4.59
C ILE A 336 41.73 2.80 5.22
#